data_AF-A0A5M8Q7N5-F1
#
_entry.id   AF-A0A5M8Q7N5-F1
#
_cell.length_a   1.000
_cell.length_b   1.000
_cell.length_c   1.000
_cell.angle_alpha   90.00
_cell.angle_beta   90.00
_cell.angle_gamma   90.00
#
_symmetry.space_group_name_H-M   'P 1'
#
loop_
_entity.id
_entity.type
_entity.pdbx_description
1 polymer ?
#
loop_
_entity_poly.entity_id
_entity_poly.type
_entity_poly.pdbx_seq_one_letter_code
_entity_poly.pdbx_strand_id
1 'polypeptide(L)'
;MIRNMEDPREGRELLALFKVGLASGLIKREEATAWADGIILREPEPDILFIELSLAKTTDEAVTLLGECLRSEAPVNGMVLLGLLHRSLMEGEDLGVIVRTMYGVMDVAEFTELERGYIYQLNDGYDLASEKIWGTIPKVRQDMEEFLSVYSDFTWQNHGLWETLGKKADQALKELEREYRAVAARATGNGDPTQG
;
A
#
# COMPACT_ATOMS: atom_id res chain seq x y z
N MET A 1 -23.61 -14.80 3.99
CA MET A 1 -23.47 -15.29 2.61
C MET A 1 -23.61 -14.05 1.74
N ILE A 2 -22.49 -13.39 1.41
CA ILE A 2 -22.48 -12.08 0.73
C ILE A 2 -23.13 -12.26 -0.64
N ARG A 3 -24.35 -11.75 -0.83
CA ARG A 3 -25.04 -11.74 -2.13
C ARG A 3 -25.03 -10.33 -2.67
N ASN A 4 -24.48 -10.21 -3.88
CA ASN A 4 -24.46 -9.07 -4.80
C ASN A 4 -23.37 -8.01 -4.58
N MET A 5 -22.12 -8.44 -4.77
CA MET A 5 -21.24 -7.77 -5.74
C MET A 5 -21.25 -8.59 -7.03
N GLU A 6 -21.23 -7.97 -8.20
CA GLU A 6 -21.38 -8.64 -9.51
C GLU A 6 -20.37 -9.80 -9.70
N ASP A 7 -19.20 -9.74 -9.04
CA ASP A 7 -18.33 -10.88 -8.76
C ASP A 7 -18.05 -10.97 -7.23
N PRO A 8 -18.39 -12.10 -6.57
CA PRO A 8 -18.10 -12.32 -5.15
C PRO A 8 -16.61 -12.18 -4.75
N ARG A 9 -15.68 -12.24 -5.70
CA ARG A 9 -14.24 -12.05 -5.48
C ARG A 9 -13.86 -10.58 -5.35
N GLU A 10 -14.38 -9.73 -6.22
CA GLU A 10 -14.15 -8.27 -6.18
C GLU A 10 -14.58 -7.68 -4.84
N GLY A 11 -15.67 -8.21 -4.26
CA GLY A 11 -16.14 -7.76 -2.95
C GLY A 11 -15.27 -8.15 -1.81
N ARG A 12 -14.65 -9.32 -1.89
CA ARG A 12 -13.72 -9.76 -0.87
C ARG A 12 -12.44 -8.94 -0.90
N GLU A 13 -11.95 -8.59 -2.08
CA GLU A 13 -10.75 -7.76 -2.24
C GLU A 13 -10.93 -6.37 -1.64
N LEU A 14 -12.03 -5.69 -1.96
CA LEU A 14 -12.34 -4.37 -1.41
C LEU A 14 -12.59 -4.43 0.10
N LEU A 15 -13.37 -5.41 0.59
CA LEU A 15 -13.59 -5.57 2.03
C LEU A 15 -12.28 -5.78 2.80
N ALA A 16 -11.39 -6.61 2.27
CA ALA A 16 -10.07 -6.85 2.86
C ALA A 16 -9.19 -5.59 2.82
N LEU A 17 -9.19 -4.86 1.71
CA LEU A 17 -8.48 -3.58 1.59
C LEU A 17 -9.00 -2.56 2.61
N PHE A 18 -10.32 -2.37 2.70
CA PHE A 18 -10.92 -1.42 3.65
C PHE A 18 -10.58 -1.79 5.09
N LYS A 19 -10.55 -3.07 5.44
CA LYS A 19 -10.16 -3.51 6.77
C LYS A 19 -8.72 -3.14 7.10
N VAL A 20 -7.77 -3.51 6.22
CA VAL A 20 -6.34 -3.20 6.43
C VAL A 20 -6.10 -1.70 6.39
N GLY A 21 -6.73 -0.99 5.46
CA GLY A 21 -6.64 0.46 5.32
C GLY A 21 -7.16 1.20 6.54
N LEU A 22 -8.30 0.78 7.11
CA LEU A 22 -8.84 1.36 8.35
C LEU A 22 -7.93 1.06 9.55
N ALA A 23 -7.49 -0.19 9.69
CA ALA A 23 -6.63 -0.60 10.81
C ALA A 23 -5.24 0.07 10.80
N SER A 24 -4.73 0.40 9.61
CA SER A 24 -3.45 1.09 9.41
C SER A 24 -3.57 2.62 9.34
N GLY A 25 -4.79 3.15 9.32
CA GLY A 25 -5.06 4.58 9.14
C GLY A 25 -4.87 5.12 7.70
N LEU A 26 -4.62 4.24 6.72
CA LEU A 26 -4.48 4.61 5.30
C LEU A 26 -5.82 4.94 4.62
N ILE A 27 -6.91 4.41 5.18
CA ILE A 27 -8.29 4.73 4.79
C ILE A 27 -8.98 5.33 5.99
N LYS A 28 -9.58 6.50 5.82
CA LYS A 28 -10.36 7.15 6.88
C LYS A 28 -11.73 6.48 7.01
N ARG A 29 -12.30 6.49 8.22
CA ARG A 29 -13.65 5.96 8.47
C ARG A 29 -14.67 6.61 7.52
N GLU A 30 -14.54 7.91 7.26
CA GLU A 30 -15.41 8.66 6.36
C GLU A 30 -15.35 8.16 4.91
N GLU A 31 -14.17 7.70 4.44
CA GLU A 31 -14.04 7.07 3.12
C GLU A 31 -14.76 5.72 3.09
N ALA A 32 -14.64 4.92 4.14
CA ALA A 32 -15.36 3.64 4.27
C ALA A 32 -16.89 3.83 4.35
N THR A 33 -17.36 4.83 5.11
CA THR A 33 -18.77 5.22 5.16
C THR A 33 -19.27 5.63 3.78
N ALA A 34 -18.54 6.51 3.09
CA ALA A 34 -18.94 6.98 1.76
C ALA A 34 -18.99 5.83 0.73
N TRP A 35 -18.06 4.87 0.83
CA TRP A 35 -18.09 3.66 0.01
C TRP A 35 -19.32 2.79 0.29
N ALA A 36 -19.63 2.55 1.57
CA ALA A 36 -20.81 1.79 1.99
C ALA A 36 -22.12 2.48 1.56
N ASP A 37 -22.23 3.79 1.74
CA ASP A 37 -23.38 4.59 1.29
C ASP A 37 -23.58 4.48 -0.22
N GLY A 38 -22.51 4.50 -1.01
CA GLY A 38 -22.57 4.31 -2.46
C GLY A 38 -23.13 2.95 -2.86
N ILE A 39 -22.89 1.91 -2.07
CA ILE A 39 -23.45 0.56 -2.27
C ILE A 39 -24.95 0.57 -1.93
N ILE A 40 -25.32 1.09 -0.74
CA ILE A 40 -26.70 1.18 -0.26
C ILE A 40 -27.59 1.95 -1.26
N LEU A 41 -27.08 3.01 -1.86
CA LEU A 41 -27.84 3.82 -2.82
C LEU A 41 -28.04 3.15 -4.19
N ARG A 42 -27.14 2.25 -4.58
CA ARG A 42 -27.17 1.57 -5.89
C ARG A 42 -27.95 0.26 -5.84
N GLU A 43 -27.90 -0.43 -4.72
CA GLU A 43 -28.48 -1.76 -4.58
C GLU A 43 -29.91 -1.70 -4.05
N PRO A 44 -30.87 -2.37 -4.71
CA PRO A 44 -32.26 -2.38 -4.25
C PRO A 44 -32.44 -3.13 -2.91
N GLU A 45 -31.57 -4.09 -2.63
CA GLU A 45 -31.54 -4.88 -1.39
C GLU A 45 -30.08 -5.01 -0.92
N PRO A 46 -29.49 -3.96 -0.31
CA PRO A 46 -28.09 -3.99 0.12
C PRO A 46 -27.88 -4.96 1.28
N ASP A 47 -26.72 -5.62 1.32
CA ASP A 47 -26.33 -6.47 2.44
C ASP A 47 -26.26 -5.66 3.75
N ILE A 48 -26.73 -6.25 4.85
CA ILE A 48 -26.75 -5.62 6.18
C ILE A 48 -25.36 -5.14 6.61
N LEU A 49 -24.30 -5.82 6.17
CA LEU A 49 -22.92 -5.43 6.42
C LEU A 49 -22.66 -3.97 6.00
N PHE A 50 -23.13 -3.56 4.82
CA PHE A 50 -22.88 -2.20 4.32
C PHE A 50 -23.71 -1.16 5.08
N ILE A 51 -24.92 -1.51 5.51
CA ILE A 51 -25.75 -0.66 6.38
C ILE A 51 -25.04 -0.45 7.73
N GLU A 52 -24.56 -1.52 8.36
CA GLU A 52 -23.82 -1.44 9.62
C GLU A 52 -22.51 -0.66 9.47
N LEU A 53 -21.77 -0.86 8.37
CA LEU A 53 -20.52 -0.16 8.08
C LEU A 53 -20.75 1.35 7.88
N SER A 54 -21.83 1.74 7.20
CA SER A 54 -22.23 3.15 7.05
C SER A 54 -22.53 3.81 8.40
N LEU A 55 -23.15 3.05 9.32
CA LEU A 55 -23.56 3.53 10.65
C LEU A 55 -22.44 3.44 11.71
N ALA A 56 -21.28 2.88 11.38
CA ALA A 56 -20.17 2.73 12.31
C ALA A 56 -19.67 4.07 12.85
N LYS A 57 -19.63 4.19 14.18
CA LYS A 57 -19.30 5.42 14.90
C LYS A 57 -17.81 5.61 15.09
N THR A 58 -17.04 4.53 15.12
CA THR A 58 -15.59 4.54 15.31
C THR A 58 -14.88 3.72 14.24
N THR A 59 -13.59 4.01 14.02
CA THR A 59 -12.74 3.18 13.15
C THR A 59 -12.69 1.74 13.65
N ASP A 60 -12.56 1.52 14.96
CA ASP A 60 -12.51 0.17 15.55
C ASP A 60 -13.80 -0.62 15.33
N GLU A 61 -14.96 0.04 15.42
CA GLU A 61 -16.25 -0.56 15.09
C GLU A 61 -16.30 -0.96 13.61
N ALA A 62 -15.87 -0.07 12.70
CA ALA A 62 -15.80 -0.38 11.26
C ALA A 62 -14.86 -1.55 10.96
N VAL A 63 -13.67 -1.59 11.58
CA VAL A 63 -12.71 -2.71 11.46
C VAL A 63 -13.33 -4.01 11.99
N THR A 64 -14.06 -3.95 13.10
CA THR A 64 -14.73 -5.11 13.70
C THR A 64 -15.85 -5.66 12.82
N LEU A 65 -16.65 -4.77 12.20
CA LEU A 65 -17.71 -5.15 11.27
C LEU A 65 -17.18 -5.83 10.01
N LEU A 66 -16.05 -5.35 9.49
CA LEU A 66 -15.35 -6.01 8.39
C LEU A 66 -14.78 -7.39 8.82
N GLY A 67 -14.79 -7.70 10.12
CA GLY A 67 -14.68 -9.05 10.67
C GLY A 67 -13.40 -9.79 10.29
N GLU A 68 -13.45 -11.13 10.26
CA GLU A 68 -12.42 -11.98 9.66
C GLU A 68 -12.46 -11.98 8.13
N CYS A 69 -12.92 -10.89 7.47
CA CYS A 69 -12.74 -10.79 6.03
C CYS A 69 -11.23 -10.85 5.73
N LEU A 70 -10.91 -12.06 5.27
CA LEU A 70 -9.72 -12.64 4.67
C LEU A 70 -8.57 -11.66 4.54
N ARG A 71 -7.41 -12.06 5.09
CA ARG A 71 -6.12 -11.70 4.49
C ARG A 71 -6.31 -11.82 2.98
N SER A 72 -6.22 -10.70 2.27
CA SER A 72 -6.40 -10.75 0.83
C SER A 72 -5.24 -11.51 0.26
N GLU A 73 -5.50 -12.71 -0.26
CA GLU A 73 -4.49 -13.51 -0.96
C GLU A 73 -4.10 -12.86 -2.30
N ALA A 74 -4.79 -11.80 -2.72
CA ALA A 74 -4.51 -11.07 -3.94
C ALA A 74 -3.39 -10.04 -3.71
N PRO A 75 -2.21 -10.17 -4.36
CA PRO A 75 -1.10 -9.22 -4.25
C PRO A 75 -1.49 -7.77 -4.62
N VAL A 76 -2.54 -7.63 -5.42
CA VAL A 76 -3.08 -6.33 -5.85
C VAL A 76 -3.50 -5.46 -4.66
N ASN A 77 -3.93 -6.05 -3.54
CA ASN A 77 -4.23 -5.28 -2.33
C ASN A 77 -2.96 -4.67 -1.71
N GLY A 78 -1.81 -5.36 -1.79
CA GLY A 78 -0.52 -4.81 -1.38
C GLY A 78 -0.15 -3.57 -2.20
N MET A 79 -0.30 -3.65 -3.52
CA MET A 79 -0.05 -2.53 -4.43
C MET A 79 -0.94 -1.32 -4.14
N VAL A 80 -2.22 -1.55 -3.82
CA VAL A 80 -3.14 -0.47 -3.46
C VAL A 80 -2.75 0.18 -2.14
N LEU A 81 -2.34 -0.60 -1.14
CA LEU A 81 -1.81 -0.06 0.11
C LEU A 81 -0.56 0.80 -0.12
N LEU A 82 0.33 0.42 -1.03
CA LEU A 82 1.47 1.25 -1.45
C LEU A 82 1.03 2.53 -2.15
N GLY A 83 0.00 2.49 -2.99
CA GLY A 83 -0.60 3.69 -3.58
C GLY A 83 -1.22 4.64 -2.54
N LEU A 84 -1.86 4.10 -1.51
CA LEU A 84 -2.39 4.89 -0.39
C LEU A 84 -1.26 5.50 0.46
N LEU A 85 -0.17 4.76 0.69
CA LEU A 85 1.04 5.28 1.35
C LEU A 85 1.69 6.40 0.53
N HIS A 86 1.74 6.25 -0.79
CA HIS A 86 2.21 7.32 -1.69
C HIS A 86 1.38 8.59 -1.49
N ARG A 87 0.04 8.47 -1.51
CA ARG A 87 -0.87 9.60 -1.26
C ARG A 87 -0.58 10.25 0.09
N SER A 88 -0.50 9.48 1.17
CA SER A 88 -0.21 10.02 2.51
C SER A 88 1.14 10.72 2.57
N LEU A 89 2.18 10.16 1.94
CA LEU A 89 3.51 10.78 1.86
C LEU A 89 3.46 12.13 1.13
N MET A 90 2.73 12.21 0.02
CA MET A 90 2.54 13.45 -0.75
C MET A 90 1.69 14.49 -0.02
N GLU A 91 0.76 14.05 0.83
CA GLU A 91 -0.02 14.92 1.72
C GLU A 91 0.78 15.44 2.92
N GLY A 92 2.04 15.00 3.07
CA GLY A 92 2.97 15.50 4.08
C GLY A 92 2.98 14.70 5.38
N GLU A 93 2.51 13.45 5.36
CA GLU A 93 2.62 12.54 6.50
C GLU A 93 4.09 12.34 6.91
N ASP A 94 4.31 12.11 8.21
CA ASP A 94 5.65 11.89 8.75
C ASP A 94 6.29 10.64 8.12
N LEU A 95 7.57 10.75 7.73
CA LEU A 95 8.27 9.64 7.07
C LEU A 95 8.35 8.41 7.97
N GLY A 96 8.55 8.60 9.28
CA GLY A 96 8.59 7.49 10.24
C GLY A 96 7.24 6.80 10.37
N VAL A 97 6.12 7.54 10.27
CA VAL A 97 4.78 6.97 10.20
C VAL A 97 4.63 6.14 8.92
N ILE A 98 5.01 6.69 7.75
CA ILE A 98 4.96 5.98 6.47
C ILE A 98 5.76 4.68 6.51
N VAL A 99 7.01 4.72 7.00
CA VAL A 99 7.88 3.53 7.12
C VAL A 99 7.26 2.46 8.01
N ARG A 100 6.83 2.83 9.23
CA ARG A 100 6.23 1.87 10.17
C ARG A 100 4.94 1.26 9.63
N THR A 101 4.09 2.08 9.00
CA THR A 101 2.84 1.60 8.42
C THR A 101 3.12 0.68 7.23
N MET A 102 4.05 1.05 6.34
CA MET A 102 4.46 0.23 5.20
C MET A 102 5.02 -1.12 5.63
N TYR A 103 5.87 -1.14 6.66
CA TYR A 103 6.39 -2.39 7.21
C TYR A 103 5.29 -3.23 7.86
N GLY A 104 4.40 -2.61 8.65
CA GLY A 104 3.31 -3.30 9.33
C GLY A 104 2.28 -3.94 8.38
N VAL A 105 2.01 -3.32 7.22
CA VAL A 105 1.07 -3.92 6.25
C VAL A 105 1.61 -5.18 5.56
N MET A 106 2.93 -5.44 5.62
CA MET A 106 3.54 -6.67 5.07
C MET A 106 3.06 -7.96 5.72
N ASP A 107 2.57 -7.88 6.96
CA ASP A 107 2.09 -9.03 7.73
C ASP A 107 0.65 -9.44 7.35
N VAL A 108 -0.09 -8.50 6.75
CA VAL A 108 -1.54 -8.64 6.51
C VAL A 108 -1.94 -8.56 5.03
N ALA A 109 -1.02 -8.21 4.15
CA ALA A 109 -1.21 -8.19 2.70
C ALA A 109 -0.09 -8.96 1.98
N GLU A 110 -0.40 -9.43 0.78
CA GLU A 110 0.56 -10.08 -0.09
C GLU A 110 1.37 -9.08 -0.91
N PHE A 111 2.68 -9.33 -1.01
CA PHE A 111 3.66 -8.54 -1.74
C PHE A 111 4.60 -9.49 -2.47
N THR A 112 5.05 -9.09 -3.65
CA THR A 112 6.10 -9.76 -4.40
C THR A 112 7.45 -9.68 -3.66
N GLU A 113 8.36 -10.60 -3.96
CA GLU A 113 9.72 -10.58 -3.38
C GLU A 113 10.45 -9.25 -3.62
N LEU A 114 10.23 -8.62 -4.77
CA LEU A 114 10.86 -7.35 -5.10
C LEU A 114 10.30 -6.22 -4.22
N GLU A 115 8.97 -6.13 -4.08
CA GLU A 115 8.33 -5.19 -3.15
C GLU A 115 8.80 -5.41 -1.72
N ARG A 116 8.81 -6.66 -1.23
CA ARG A 116 9.30 -6.99 0.11
C ARG A 116 10.75 -6.53 0.29
N GLY A 117 11.62 -6.79 -0.69
CA GLY A 117 13.01 -6.34 -0.67
C GLY A 117 13.14 -4.82 -0.53
N TYR A 118 12.35 -4.05 -1.28
CA TYR A 118 12.32 -2.59 -1.16
C TYR A 118 11.82 -2.13 0.22
N ILE A 119 10.74 -2.73 0.72
CA ILE A 119 10.19 -2.37 2.03
C ILE A 119 11.22 -2.63 3.14
N TYR A 120 11.89 -3.78 3.14
CA TYR A 120 12.97 -4.07 4.08
C TYR A 120 14.11 -3.06 3.98
N GLN A 121 14.60 -2.80 2.75
CA GLN A 121 15.69 -1.86 2.53
C GLN A 121 15.34 -0.43 3.01
N LEU A 122 14.11 0.03 2.77
CA LEU A 122 13.66 1.35 3.19
C LEU A 122 13.47 1.43 4.71
N ASN A 123 12.96 0.38 5.34
CA ASN A 123 12.86 0.30 6.80
C ASN A 123 14.25 0.35 7.45
N ASP A 124 15.17 -0.53 7.04
CA ASP A 124 16.53 -0.58 7.57
C ASP A 124 17.28 0.74 7.29
N GLY A 125 17.11 1.29 6.09
CA GLY A 125 17.68 2.57 5.71
C GLY A 125 17.17 3.73 6.57
N TYR A 126 15.88 3.74 6.90
CA TYR A 126 15.28 4.71 7.81
C TYR A 126 15.85 4.58 9.23
N ASP A 127 15.89 3.36 9.77
CA ASP A 127 16.39 3.11 11.13
C ASP A 127 17.85 3.59 11.25
N LEU A 128 18.72 3.18 10.33
CA LEU A 128 20.13 3.59 10.30
C LEU A 128 20.30 5.12 10.13
N ALA A 129 19.50 5.75 9.28
CA ALA A 129 19.57 7.19 9.06
C ALA A 129 19.07 7.99 10.28
N SER A 130 18.03 7.49 10.95
CA SER A 130 17.44 8.12 12.14
C SER A 130 18.39 8.08 13.34
N GLU A 131 19.15 7.00 13.48
CA GLU A 131 20.20 6.84 14.48
C GLU A 131 21.53 7.51 14.09
N LYS A 132 21.59 8.13 12.89
CA LYS A 132 22.78 8.79 12.33
C LYS A 132 23.97 7.83 12.14
N ILE A 133 23.69 6.55 11.90
CA ILE A 133 24.70 5.50 11.67
C ILE A 133 25.12 5.49 10.19
N TRP A 134 24.16 5.48 9.27
CA TRP A 134 24.42 5.45 7.84
C TRP A 134 23.28 6.09 7.04
N GLY A 135 23.61 6.71 5.90
CA GLY A 135 22.63 7.40 5.06
C GLY A 135 22.13 8.71 5.67
N THR A 136 21.07 9.27 5.09
CA THR A 136 20.43 10.50 5.60
C THR A 136 18.91 10.40 5.44
N ILE A 137 18.15 11.01 6.35
CA ILE A 137 16.69 11.06 6.27
C ILE A 137 16.19 11.65 4.93
N PRO A 138 16.76 12.74 4.38
CA PRO A 138 16.39 13.22 3.05
C PRO A 138 16.60 12.20 1.94
N LYS A 139 17.66 11.39 2.00
CA LYS A 139 17.90 10.34 1.00
C LYS A 139 16.87 9.22 1.12
N VAL A 140 16.57 8.76 2.33
CA VAL A 140 15.54 7.73 2.56
C VAL A 140 14.17 8.23 2.09
N ARG A 141 13.85 9.51 2.33
CA ARG A 141 12.63 10.14 1.80
C ARG A 141 12.60 10.07 0.27
N GLN A 142 13.68 10.46 -0.40
CA GLN A 142 13.76 10.40 -1.86
C GLN A 142 13.54 8.97 -2.36
N ASP A 143 14.21 7.98 -1.76
CA ASP A 143 14.10 6.57 -2.16
C ASP A 143 12.69 6.03 -1.94
N MET A 144 12.03 6.46 -0.85
CA MET A 144 10.63 6.15 -0.56
C MET A 144 9.70 6.77 -1.61
N GLU A 145 9.91 8.03 -1.98
CA GLU A 145 9.10 8.73 -3.00
C GLU A 145 9.24 8.05 -4.37
N GLU A 146 10.47 7.70 -4.77
CA GLU A 146 10.73 6.98 -6.01
C GLU A 146 10.03 5.61 -6.02
N PHE A 147 10.18 4.81 -4.97
CA PHE A 147 9.55 3.50 -4.86
C PHE A 147 8.01 3.59 -4.85
N LEU A 148 7.44 4.44 -4.00
CA LEU A 148 5.99 4.56 -3.87
C LEU A 148 5.33 5.20 -5.10
N SER A 149 6.05 6.01 -5.87
CA SER A 149 5.54 6.62 -7.11
C SER A 149 5.11 5.59 -8.17
N VAL A 150 5.69 4.38 -8.13
CA VAL A 150 5.31 3.23 -8.98
C VAL A 150 3.82 2.89 -8.82
N TYR A 151 3.27 3.12 -7.63
CA TYR A 151 1.90 2.79 -7.25
C TYR A 151 0.98 4.00 -7.18
N SER A 152 1.44 5.18 -7.64
CA SER A 152 0.72 6.45 -7.50
C SER A 152 -0.67 6.48 -8.13
N ASP A 153 -0.92 5.66 -9.16
CA ASP A 153 -2.22 5.56 -9.84
C ASP A 153 -3.23 4.65 -9.10
N PHE A 154 -2.80 3.88 -8.09
CA PHE A 154 -3.70 2.99 -7.37
C PHE A 154 -4.55 3.76 -6.35
N THR A 155 -5.86 3.51 -6.40
CA THR A 155 -6.83 4.02 -5.42
C THR A 155 -7.87 2.94 -5.13
N TRP A 156 -8.64 3.06 -4.05
CA TRP A 156 -9.73 2.10 -3.82
C TRP A 156 -10.90 2.31 -4.80
N GLN A 157 -11.05 3.52 -5.34
CA GLN A 157 -12.13 3.91 -6.24
C GLN A 157 -11.98 3.33 -7.65
N ASN A 158 -10.75 3.01 -8.07
CA ASN A 158 -10.46 2.51 -9.42
C ASN A 158 -10.19 1.00 -9.47
N HIS A 159 -10.89 0.24 -8.62
CA HIS A 159 -10.80 -1.23 -8.52
C HIS A 159 -10.81 -1.94 -9.89
N GLY A 160 -11.69 -1.54 -10.80
CA GLY A 160 -11.74 -2.11 -12.16
C GLY A 160 -10.50 -1.87 -13.05
N LEU A 161 -9.55 -1.02 -12.63
CA LEU A 161 -8.28 -0.78 -13.33
C LEU A 161 -7.11 -1.52 -12.70
N TRP A 162 -7.27 -2.12 -11.53
CA TRP A 162 -6.16 -2.64 -10.74
C TRP A 162 -5.31 -3.70 -11.46
N GLU A 163 -5.92 -4.59 -12.25
CA GLU A 163 -5.13 -5.59 -13.01
C GLU A 163 -4.22 -4.92 -14.04
N THR A 164 -4.70 -3.87 -14.70
CA THR A 164 -3.92 -3.14 -15.71
C THR A 164 -2.82 -2.31 -15.03
N LEU A 165 -3.15 -1.68 -13.90
CA LEU A 165 -2.18 -0.94 -13.08
C LEU A 165 -1.11 -1.87 -12.51
N GLY A 166 -1.47 -3.08 -12.08
CA GLY A 166 -0.52 -4.08 -11.57
C GLY A 166 0.54 -4.46 -12.61
N LYS A 167 0.12 -4.71 -13.86
CA LYS A 167 1.06 -4.99 -14.96
C LYS A 167 2.01 -3.82 -15.23
N LYS A 168 1.50 -2.58 -15.14
CA LYS A 168 2.31 -1.35 -15.30
C LYS A 168 3.30 -1.20 -14.14
N ALA A 169 2.85 -1.40 -12.90
CA ALA A 169 3.66 -1.32 -11.70
C ALA A 169 4.78 -2.37 -11.71
N ASP A 170 4.48 -3.61 -12.08
CA ASP A 170 5.48 -4.68 -12.23
C ASP A 170 6.61 -4.31 -13.21
N GLN A 171 6.25 -3.68 -14.33
CA GLN A 171 7.22 -3.26 -15.33
C GLN A 171 8.07 -2.09 -14.80
N ALA A 172 7.43 -1.07 -14.22
CA ALA A 172 8.10 0.09 -13.65
C ALA A 172 9.03 -0.29 -12.49
N LEU A 173 8.62 -1.21 -11.62
CA LEU A 173 9.44 -1.69 -10.50
C LEU A 173 10.68 -2.44 -10.98
N LYS A 174 10.56 -3.25 -12.04
CA LYS A 174 11.71 -3.93 -12.67
C LYS A 174 12.66 -2.95 -13.34
N GLU A 175 12.15 -1.88 -13.93
CA GLU A 175 12.98 -0.81 -14.50
C GLU A 175 13.73 -0.07 -13.41
N LEU A 176 13.04 0.30 -12.32
CA LEU A 176 13.63 0.90 -11.13
C LEU A 176 14.76 0.02 -10.57
N GLU A 177 14.52 -1.29 -10.38
CA GLU A 177 15.54 -2.22 -9.90
C GLU A 177 16.78 -2.26 -10.81
N ARG A 178 16.58 -2.26 -12.14
CA ARG A 178 17.69 -2.24 -13.11
C ARG A 178 18.51 -0.97 -12.98
N GLU A 179 17.87 0.17 -12.80
CA GLU A 179 18.55 1.46 -12.61
C GLU A 179 19.39 1.46 -11.33
N TYR A 180 18.82 1.01 -10.20
CA TYR A 180 19.53 0.86 -8.94
C TYR A 180 20.77 -0.03 -9.07
N ARG A 181 20.64 -1.19 -9.73
CA ARG A 181 21.76 -2.10 -9.97
C ARG A 181 22.83 -1.49 -10.88
N ALA A 182 22.44 -0.73 -11.91
CA ALA A 182 23.37 -0.06 -12.81
C ALA A 182 24.15 1.05 -12.09
N VAL A 183 23.51 1.81 -11.21
CA VAL A 183 24.16 2.83 -10.38
C VAL A 183 25.14 2.18 -9.40
N ALA A 184 24.73 1.11 -8.72
CA ALA A 184 25.60 0.36 -7.81
C ALA A 184 26.85 -0.19 -8.51
N ALA A 185 26.69 -0.77 -9.71
CA ALA A 185 27.83 -1.28 -10.50
C ALA A 185 28.81 -0.19 -10.94
N ARG A 186 28.32 1.02 -11.26
CA ARG A 186 29.19 2.17 -11.58
C ARG A 186 29.94 2.69 -10.36
N ALA A 187 29.31 2.67 -9.18
CA ALA A 187 29.93 3.07 -7.93
C ALA A 187 31.05 2.12 -7.50
N THR A 188 30.92 0.81 -7.77
CA THR A 188 31.94 -0.20 -7.44
C THR A 188 33.02 -0.34 -8.52
N GLY A 189 32.73 -0.01 -9.78
CA GLY A 189 33.68 -0.08 -10.90
C GLY A 189 34.69 1.09 -10.99
N ASN A 190 34.48 2.18 -10.26
CA ASN A 190 35.39 3.36 -10.22
C ASN A 190 36.40 3.32 -9.06
N GLY A 191 36.57 2.18 -8.39
CA GLY A 191 37.68 1.96 -7.45
C GLY A 191 38.99 1.71 -8.20
N ASP A 192 39.66 2.77 -8.62
CA ASP A 192 41.01 2.76 -9.22
C ASP A 192 42.08 2.42 -8.15
N PRO A 193 42.96 1.42 -8.37
CA PRO A 193 44.25 1.35 -7.73
C PRO A 193 45.36 1.60 -8.75
N THR A 194 45.48 2.83 -9.25
CA THR A 194 46.79 3.46 -9.44
C THR A 194 47.37 3.89 -8.08
N GLN A 195 47.51 2.94 -7.15
CA GLN A 195 48.45 3.01 -6.04
C GLN A 195 48.89 1.57 -5.70
N GLY A 196 50.12 1.23 -6.07
CA GLY A 196 50.77 -0.06 -5.85
C GLY A 196 51.90 -0.29 -6.84
#